data_AF-A0A0D5ZIV7-F1
#
_entry.id   AF-A0A0D5ZIV7-F1
#
_cell.length_a   1.000
_cell.length_b   1.000
_cell.length_c   1.000
_cell.angle_alpha   90.00
_cell.angle_beta   90.00
_cell.angle_gamma   90.00
#
_symmetry.space_group_name_H-M   'P 1'
#
loop_
_entity.id
_entity.type
_entity.pdbx_description
1 polymer ?
#
loop_
_entity_poly.entity_id
_entity_poly.type
_entity_poly.pdbx_seq_one_letter_code
_entity_poly.pdbx_strand_id
1 'polypeptide(L)'
;MIVVQNNIPIKEEYKEKFEKVFRERAHMVDSFPGFVKNEVLRPVKGDSYVVMTYWESMEQFQKWMESDSFKKAHSGETLPKEAFAGENTITIHEVFSSSSE
;
A
#
# COMPACT_ATOMS: atom_id res chain seq x y z
N MET A 1 1.40 17.09 -2.87
CA MET A 1 1.70 15.66 -2.59
C MET A 1 0.64 15.11 -1.66
N ILE A 2 0.19 13.89 -1.92
CA ILE A 2 -0.70 13.13 -1.03
C ILE A 2 -0.01 11.87 -0.53
N VAL A 3 -0.49 11.35 0.59
CA VAL A 3 -0.14 10.04 1.13
C VAL A 3 -1.40 9.19 1.19
N VAL A 4 -1.35 8.02 0.58
CA VAL A 4 -2.40 7.00 0.64
C VAL A 4 -1.94 5.89 1.56
N GLN A 5 -2.76 5.57 2.56
CA GLN A 5 -2.48 4.52 3.53
C GLN A 5 -3.59 3.47 3.43
N ASN A 6 -3.21 2.24 3.07
CA ASN A 6 -4.09 1.09 3.15
C ASN A 6 -3.72 0.28 4.41
N ASN A 7 -4.60 0.31 5.40
CA ASN A 7 -4.45 -0.40 6.67
C ASN A 7 -5.05 -1.80 6.52
N ILE A 8 -4.21 -2.82 6.69
CA ILE A 8 -4.54 -4.22 6.41
C ILE A 8 -4.33 -5.05 7.69
N PRO A 9 -5.41 -5.38 8.42
CA PRO A 9 -5.33 -6.25 9.59
C PRO A 9 -5.10 -7.70 9.14
N ILE A 10 -3.97 -8.29 9.55
CA ILE A 10 -3.56 -9.65 9.16
C ILE A 10 -3.41 -10.51 10.41
N LYS A 11 -4.00 -11.72 10.39
CA LYS A 11 -3.86 -12.70 11.46
C LYS A 11 -2.42 -13.19 11.59
N GLU A 12 -2.02 -13.51 12.82
CA GLU A 12 -0.63 -13.82 13.19
C GLU A 12 -0.02 -14.90 12.29
N GLU A 13 -0.76 -15.99 12.06
CA GLU A 13 -0.31 -17.14 11.28
C GLU A 13 -0.09 -16.86 9.79
N TYR A 14 -0.53 -15.71 9.28
CA TYR A 14 -0.36 -15.31 7.87
C TYR A 14 0.64 -14.16 7.67
N LYS A 15 1.20 -13.58 8.74
CA LYS A 15 2.09 -12.41 8.66
C LYS A 15 3.33 -12.63 7.81
N GLU A 16 4.01 -13.76 7.97
CA GLU A 16 5.21 -14.07 7.18
C GLU A 16 4.89 -14.19 5.68
N LYS A 17 3.78 -14.85 5.35
CA LYS A 17 3.31 -14.97 3.98
C LYS A 17 2.93 -13.60 3.40
N PHE A 18 2.24 -12.76 4.17
CA PHE A 18 1.91 -11.39 3.78
C PHE A 18 3.17 -10.60 3.40
N GLU A 19 4.19 -10.62 4.26
CA GLU A 19 5.41 -9.87 4.03
C GLU A 19 6.19 -10.37 2.82
N LYS A 20 6.22 -11.69 2.59
CA LYS A 20 6.84 -12.27 1.39
C LYS A 20 6.15 -11.73 0.12
N VAL A 21 4.82 -11.80 0.07
CA VAL A 21 4.03 -11.31 -1.07
C VAL A 21 4.29 -9.82 -1.32
N PHE A 22 4.31 -8.99 -0.29
CA PHE A 22 4.50 -7.54 -0.47
C PHE A 22 5.94 -7.16 -0.83
N ARG A 23 6.95 -7.89 -0.37
CA ARG A 23 8.35 -7.68 -0.80
C ARG A 23 8.54 -7.96 -2.28
N GLU A 24 7.91 -9.00 -2.81
CA GLU A 24 7.97 -9.34 -4.24
C GLU A 24 7.30 -8.28 -5.13
N ARG A 25 6.38 -7.47 -4.57
CA ARG A 25 5.57 -6.49 -5.30
C ARG A 25 5.95 -5.04 -5.10
N ALA A 26 6.85 -4.76 -4.16
CA ALA A 26 7.14 -3.41 -3.67
C ALA A 26 7.46 -2.40 -4.78
N HIS A 27 8.05 -2.87 -5.89
CA HIS A 27 8.57 -2.04 -6.98
C HIS A 27 7.67 -1.92 -8.21
N MET A 28 6.48 -2.55 -8.22
CA MET A 28 5.62 -2.55 -9.42
C MET A 28 5.00 -1.18 -9.73
N VAL A 29 4.94 -0.29 -8.75
CA VAL A 29 4.38 1.06 -8.88
C VAL A 29 5.46 2.10 -9.23
N ASP A 30 6.74 1.77 -9.05
CA ASP A 30 7.87 2.71 -9.10
C ASP A 30 8.00 3.49 -10.41
N SER A 31 7.56 2.91 -11.53
CA SER A 31 7.64 3.55 -12.84
C SER A 31 6.41 4.37 -13.23
N PHE A 32 5.38 4.47 -12.38
CA PHE A 32 4.16 5.18 -12.72
C PHE A 32 4.32 6.70 -12.58
N PRO A 33 3.87 7.50 -13.56
CA PRO A 33 3.96 8.96 -13.48
C PRO A 33 3.34 9.52 -12.20
N GLY A 34 4.10 10.34 -11.47
CA GLY A 34 3.68 10.98 -10.23
C GLY A 34 3.69 10.09 -8.99
N PHE A 35 4.14 8.84 -9.09
CA PHE A 35 4.51 8.04 -7.92
C PHE A 35 5.82 8.54 -7.33
N VAL A 36 5.89 8.65 -6.00
CA VAL A 36 7.07 9.18 -5.29
C VAL A 36 7.76 8.08 -4.47
N LYS A 37 7.00 7.33 -3.67
CA LYS A 37 7.56 6.35 -2.72
C LYS A 37 6.51 5.35 -2.27
N ASN A 38 6.94 4.12 -1.96
CA ASN A 38 6.14 3.08 -1.32
C ASN A 38 6.87 2.57 -0.07
N GLU A 39 6.13 2.42 1.03
CA GLU A 39 6.59 1.81 2.27
C GLU A 39 5.54 0.84 2.80
N VAL A 40 5.96 -0.38 3.12
CA VAL A 40 5.11 -1.37 3.77
C VAL A 40 5.53 -1.47 5.22
N LEU A 41 4.68 -0.99 6.12
CA LEU A 41 4.95 -0.87 7.54
C LEU A 41 4.37 -2.05 8.30
N ARG A 42 5.21 -2.70 9.12
CA ARG A 42 4.78 -3.68 10.11
C ARG A 42 4.30 -2.95 11.38
N PRO A 43 3.16 -3.32 11.99
CA PRO A 43 2.75 -2.72 13.24
C PRO A 43 3.74 -3.07 14.36
N VAL A 44 4.27 -2.04 15.04
CA VAL A 44 4.96 -2.18 16.33
C VAL A 44 3.97 -1.99 17.49
N LYS A 45 2.99 -1.10 17.30
CA LYS A 45 1.84 -0.88 18.18
C LYS A 45 0.62 -0.63 17.29
N GLY A 46 -0.44 -1.43 17.46
CA GLY A 46 -1.59 -1.48 16.56
C GLY A 46 -1.82 -2.91 16.04
N ASP A 47 -2.83 -3.09 15.20
CA ASP A 47 -3.29 -4.39 14.71
C ASP A 47 -3.10 -4.61 13.20
N SER A 48 -2.65 -3.57 12.48
CA SER A 48 -2.68 -3.53 11.02
C SER A 48 -1.30 -3.22 10.43
N TYR A 49 -0.97 -3.89 9.33
CA TYR A 49 0.08 -3.44 8.41
C TYR A 49 -0.41 -2.19 7.67
N VAL A 50 0.52 -1.34 7.24
CA VAL A 50 0.18 -0.16 6.43
C VAL A 50 0.96 -0.22 5.12
N VAL A 51 0.24 -0.27 4.00
CA VAL A 51 0.83 0.00 2.69
C VAL A 51 0.69 1.50 2.45
N MET A 52 1.80 2.23 2.51
CA MET A 52 1.85 3.67 2.45
C MET A 52 2.51 4.12 1.14
N THR A 53 1.75 4.81 0.30
CA THR A 53 2.24 5.31 -0.99
C THR A 53 2.13 6.82 -1.07
N TYR A 54 3.15 7.44 -1.66
CA TYR A 54 3.27 8.88 -1.83
C TYR A 54 3.10 9.24 -3.30
N TRP A 55 2.32 10.28 -3.57
CA TRP A 55 1.98 10.70 -4.92
C TRP A 55 2.04 12.21 -5.05
N GLU A 56 2.54 12.71 -6.19
CA GLU A 56 2.60 14.14 -6.48
C GLU A 56 1.22 14.82 -6.34
N SER A 57 0.15 14.13 -6.78
CA SER A 57 -1.23 14.61 -6.69
C SER A 57 -2.26 13.47 -6.59
N MET A 58 -3.49 13.82 -6.19
CA MET A 58 -4.64 12.91 -6.19
C MET A 58 -4.98 12.39 -7.60
N GLU A 59 -4.81 13.23 -8.63
CA GLU A 59 -5.06 12.87 -10.02
C GLU A 59 -4.12 11.73 -10.48
N GLN A 60 -2.83 11.81 -10.14
CA GLN A 60 -1.86 10.77 -10.52
C GLN A 60 -2.17 9.43 -9.83
N PHE A 61 -2.56 9.48 -8.56
CA PHE A 61 -3.03 8.30 -7.84
C PHE A 61 -4.29 7.68 -8.49
N GLN A 62 -5.28 8.50 -8.88
CA GLN A 62 -6.48 8.02 -9.57
C GLN A 62 -6.15 7.36 -10.90
N LYS A 63 -5.30 7.99 -11.72
CA LYS A 63 -4.81 7.38 -12.98
C LYS A 63 -4.12 6.06 -12.74
N TRP A 64 -3.34 5.93 -11.67
CA TRP A 64 -2.73 4.66 -11.33
C TRP A 64 -3.77 3.59 -11.01
N MET A 65 -4.78 3.89 -10.18
CA MET A 65 -5.85 2.94 -9.84
C MET A 65 -6.59 2.38 -11.07
N GLU A 66 -6.71 3.17 -12.13
CA GLU A 66 -7.35 2.76 -13.39
C GLU A 66 -6.41 2.03 -14.36
N SER A 67 -5.11 2.00 -14.07
CA SER A 67 -4.08 1.47 -14.96
C SER A 67 -3.94 -0.05 -14.92
N ASP A 68 -3.32 -0.60 -15.97
CA ASP A 68 -2.93 -2.02 -15.98
C ASP A 68 -1.81 -2.34 -14.99
N SER A 69 -0.97 -1.36 -14.62
CA SER A 69 0.02 -1.52 -13.56
C SER A 69 -0.65 -1.82 -12.22
N PHE A 70 -1.73 -1.09 -11.88
CA PHE A 70 -2.53 -1.38 -10.69
C PHE A 70 -3.14 -2.77 -10.74
N LYS A 71 -3.76 -3.15 -11.87
CA LYS A 71 -4.32 -4.51 -12.03
C LYS A 71 -3.25 -5.57 -11.82
N LYS A 72 -2.06 -5.40 -12.41
CA LYS A 72 -0.94 -6.34 -12.27
C LYS A 72 -0.44 -6.44 -10.83
N ALA A 73 -0.34 -5.31 -10.12
CA ALA A 73 0.05 -5.29 -8.72
C ALA A 73 -0.94 -6.03 -7.80
N HIS A 74 -2.22 -6.03 -8.18
CA HIS A 74 -3.32 -6.64 -7.44
C HIS A 74 -3.77 -8.00 -7.98
N SER A 75 -3.19 -8.50 -9.07
CA SER A 75 -3.57 -9.79 -9.70
C SER A 75 -2.70 -10.99 -9.30
N GLY A 76 -1.61 -10.79 -8.55
CA GLY A 76 -0.73 -11.89 -8.10
C GLY A 76 -1.33 -12.72 -6.95
N GLU A 77 -0.60 -13.72 -6.45
CA GLU A 77 -0.99 -14.57 -5.31
C GLU A 77 -1.62 -13.76 -4.17
N THR A 78 -2.94 -13.85 -4.04
CA THR A 78 -3.67 -13.19 -2.95
C THR A 78 -3.61 -14.08 -1.72
N LEU A 79 -3.52 -13.45 -0.54
CA LEU A 79 -3.76 -14.20 0.69
C LEU A 79 -5.21 -14.71 0.69
N PRO A 80 -5.47 -15.88 1.30
CA PRO A 80 -6.83 -16.37 1.47
C PRO A 80 -7.63 -15.37 2.31
N LYS A 81 -8.96 -15.33 2.15
CA LYS A 81 -9.83 -14.38 2.86
C LYS A 81 -9.69 -14.50 4.38
N GLU A 82 -9.41 -15.70 4.86
CA GLU A 82 -9.23 -16.02 6.27
C GLU A 82 -7.97 -15.40 6.87
N ALA A 83 -7.02 -14.94 6.04
CA ALA A 83 -5.81 -14.25 6.51
C ALA A 83 -6.10 -12.86 7.06
N PHE A 84 -7.19 -12.22 6.62
CA PHE A 84 -7.57 -10.88 7.06
C PHE A 84 -8.32 -10.96 8.39
N ALA A 85 -7.89 -10.17 9.37
CA ALA A 85 -8.51 -10.11 10.70
C ALA A 85 -9.66 -9.08 10.79
N GLY A 86 -9.91 -8.35 9.70
CA GLY A 86 -10.94 -7.32 9.58
C GLY A 86 -10.97 -6.72 8.18
N GLU A 87 -11.76 -5.67 8.00
CA GLU A 87 -11.79 -4.93 6.74
C GLU A 87 -10.55 -4.03 6.59
N ASN A 88 -10.12 -3.85 5.34
CA ASN A 88 -9.07 -2.89 5.03
C ASN A 88 -9.64 -1.47 5.09
N THR A 89 -8.89 -0.55 5.70
CA THR A 89 -9.28 0.86 5.76
C THR A 89 -8.29 1.71 4.98
N ILE A 90 -8.81 2.49 4.04
CA ILE A 90 -8.00 3.43 3.24
C ILE A 90 -8.18 4.84 3.79
N THR A 91 -7.07 5.52 4.04
CA THR A 91 -7.05 6.95 4.34
C THR A 91 -6.13 7.67 3.35
N ILE A 92 -6.48 8.92 3.03
CA ILE A 92 -5.72 9.77 2.13
C ILE A 92 -5.53 11.12 2.80
N HIS A 93 -4.29 11.59 2.83
CA HIS A 93 -3.91 12.84 3.47
C HIS A 93 -3.10 13.71 2.53
N GLU A 94 -3.27 15.02 2.63
CA GLU A 94 -2.36 15.98 2.03
C GLU A 94 -1.12 16.16 2.91
N VAL A 95 0.05 16.21 2.28
CA VAL A 95 1.28 16.58 2.99
C VAL A 95 1.34 18.09 3.10
N PHE A 96 0.90 18.64 4.23
CA PHE A 96 0.96 20.08 4.48
C PHE A 96 2.36 20.57 4.91
N SER A 97 3.19 19.67 5.46
CA SER A 97 4.54 19.97 5.94
C SER A 97 5.41 18.72 5.87
N SER A 98 6.68 18.87 5.49
CA SER A 98 7.70 17.82 5.44
C SER A 98 9.06 18.42 5.81
N SER A 99 9.89 17.66 6.53
CA SER A 99 11.28 18.04 6.82
C SER A 99 12.28 17.50 5.79
N SER A 100 11.86 16.57 4.94
CA SER A 100 12.57 16.10 3.76
C SER A 100 12.04 16.82 2.52
N GLU A 101 12.94 17.26 1.63
CA GLU A 101 12.60 17.85 0.32
C GLU A 101 11.78 16.91 -0.56
#